data_AF-A0A4V2E2K4-F1
#
_entry.id   AF-A0A4V2E2K4-F1
#
_cell.length_a   1.000
_cell.length_b   1.000
_cell.length_c   1.000
_cell.angle_alpha   90.00
_cell.angle_beta   90.00
_cell.angle_gamma   90.00
#
_symmetry.space_group_name_H-M   'P 1'
#
loop_
_entity.id
_entity.type
_entity.pdbx_description
1 polymer ?
#
loop_
_entity_poly.entity_id
_entity_poly.type
_entity_poly.pdbx_seq_one_letter_code
_entity_poly.pdbx_strand_id
1 'polypeptide(L)' 'MESTDALTTDTLKALIKESLREVLREERLNLSQLLMPFVSNEEQAEIDASLGSPEDYADEELINLTDWVRHGGSIQ' A
#
# COMPACT_ATOMS: atom_id res chain seq x y z
N MET A 1 25.44 -33.99 9.27
CA MET A 1 24.07 -34.54 9.22
C MET A 1 23.25 -33.75 10.23
N GLU A 2 22.04 -33.39 9.82
CA GLU A 2 21.26 -32.23 10.26
C GLU A 2 21.14 -32.05 11.77
N SER A 3 21.42 -30.84 12.24
CA SER A 3 20.95 -30.37 13.54
C SER A 3 19.46 -30.09 13.37
N THR A 4 18.63 -31.05 13.77
CA THR A 4 17.20 -30.82 13.92
C THR A 4 17.01 -29.83 15.08
N ASP A 5 17.05 -28.54 14.76
CA ASP A 5 16.61 -27.48 15.67
C ASP A 5 15.20 -27.85 16.12
N ALA A 6 15.07 -28.25 17.39
CA ALA A 6 13.79 -28.52 17.98
C ALA A 6 12.96 -27.23 17.82
N LEU A 7 11.87 -27.32 17.05
CA LEU A 7 11.00 -26.19 16.74
C LEU A 7 10.39 -25.70 18.05
N THR A 8 11.06 -24.75 18.70
CA THR A 8 10.56 -24.19 19.95
C THR A 8 9.24 -23.50 19.68
N THR A 9 8.35 -23.47 20.68
CA THR A 9 7.05 -22.81 20.54
C THR A 9 7.18 -21.35 20.08
N ASP A 10 8.27 -20.68 20.45
CA ASP A 10 8.53 -19.31 20.04
C ASP A 10 8.98 -19.21 18.57
N THR A 11 9.80 -20.14 18.09
CA THR A 11 10.15 -20.26 16.67
C THR A 11 8.90 -20.48 15.81
N LEU A 12 8.00 -21.38 16.25
CA LEU A 12 6.74 -21.64 15.54
C LEU A 12 5.83 -20.40 15.52
N LYS A 13 5.68 -19.68 16.65
CA LYS A 13 4.91 -18.44 16.70
C LYS A 13 5.48 -17.36 15.77
N ALA A 14 6.81 -17.24 15.69
CA ALA A 14 7.46 -16.29 14.80
C ALA A 14 7.17 -16.60 13.33
N LEU A 15 7.30 -17.87 12.94
CA LEU A 15 6.99 -18.33 11.58
C LEU A 15 5.52 -18.09 11.21
N ILE A 16 4.58 -18.40 12.11
CA ILE A 16 3.15 -18.15 11.89
C ILE A 16 2.89 -16.64 11.71
N LYS A 17 3.48 -15.80 12.55
CA LYS A 17 3.32 -14.34 12.45
C LYS A 17 3.85 -13.79 11.13
N GLU A 18 4.99 -14.28 10.67
CA GLU A 18 5.56 -13.81 9.40
C GLU A 18 4.72 -14.28 8.22
N SER A 19 4.32 -15.55 8.20
CA SER A 19 3.43 -16.08 7.15
C SER A 19 2.10 -15.31 7.08
N LEU A 20 1.47 -15.01 8.23
CA LEU A 20 0.25 -14.21 8.26
C LEU A 20 0.49 -12.77 7.78
N ARG A 21 1.63 -12.17 8.12
CA ARG A 21 2.00 -10.82 7.67
C ARG A 21 2.17 -10.77 6.15
N GLU A 22 2.76 -11.79 5.55
CA GLU A 22 2.91 -11.89 4.09
C GLU A 22 1.53 -11.98 3.41
N VAL A 23 0.68 -12.89 3.87
CA VAL A 23 -0.69 -13.04 3.34
C VAL A 23 -1.48 -11.74 3.48
N LEU A 24 -1.43 -11.09 4.64
CA LEU A 24 -2.14 -9.82 4.84
C LEU A 24 -1.63 -8.69 3.96
N ARG A 25 -0.33 -8.67 3.62
CA ARG A 25 0.22 -7.67 2.69
C ARG A 25 -0.32 -7.89 1.27
N GLU A 26 -0.38 -9.14 0.83
CA GLU A 26 -0.92 -9.52 -0.48
C GLU A 26 -2.42 -9.22 -0.56
N GLU A 27 -3.20 -9.67 0.41
CA GLU A 27 -4.64 -9.45 0.44
C GLU A 27 -4.99 -7.95 0.52
N ARG A 28 -4.21 -7.15 1.25
CA ARG A 28 -4.39 -5.70 1.27
C ARG A 28 -4.12 -5.06 -0.09
N LEU A 29 -3.11 -5.55 -0.83
CA LEU A 29 -2.84 -5.07 -2.18
C LEU A 29 -3.99 -5.44 -3.12
N ASN A 30 -4.45 -6.69 -3.08
CA ASN A 30 -5.59 -7.18 -3.86
C ASN A 30 -6.85 -6.37 -3.58
N LEU A 31 -7.14 -6.09 -2.30
CA LEU A 31 -8.26 -5.24 -1.91
C LEU A 31 -8.09 -3.81 -2.44
N SER A 32 -6.90 -3.24 -2.35
CA SER A 32 -6.63 -1.89 -2.87
C SER A 32 -6.89 -1.83 -4.37
N GLN A 33 -6.44 -2.83 -5.13
CA GLN A 33 -6.70 -2.94 -6.56
C GLN A 33 -8.18 -3.09 -6.89
N LEU A 34 -8.91 -3.90 -6.12
CA LEU A 34 -10.35 -4.08 -6.29
C LEU A 34 -11.13 -2.78 -6.02
N LEU A 35 -10.66 -1.96 -5.08
CA LEU A 35 -11.28 -0.70 -4.70
C LEU A 35 -10.85 0.49 -5.58
N MET A 36 -9.84 0.34 -6.44
CA MET A 36 -9.44 1.41 -7.35
C MET A 36 -10.58 1.68 -8.34
N PRO A 37 -11.09 2.91 -8.43
CA PRO A 37 -12.12 3.24 -9.40
C PRO A 37 -11.58 3.07 -10.81
N PHE A 38 -12.38 2.47 -11.68
CA PHE A 38 -12.08 2.42 -13.10
C PHE A 38 -12.44 3.76 -13.73
N VAL A 39 -11.54 4.27 -14.58
CA VAL A 39 -11.74 5.47 -15.38
C VAL A 39 -11.44 5.09 -16.83
N SER A 40 -12.39 5.32 -17.72
CA SER A 40 -12.20 5.13 -19.16
C SER A 40 -11.30 6.20 -19.75
N ASN A 41 -10.77 5.98 -20.96
CA ASN A 41 -9.92 6.96 -21.63
C ASN A 41 -10.67 8.28 -21.94
N GLU A 42 -11.99 8.21 -22.16
CA GLU A 42 -12.82 9.39 -22.40
C GLU A 42 -12.99 10.21 -21.11
N GLU A 43 -13.34 9.54 -20.00
CA GLU A 43 -13.42 10.18 -18.69
C GLU A 43 -12.08 10.77 -18.24
N GLN A 44 -10.96 10.07 -18.50
CA GLN A 44 -9.63 10.61 -18.20
C GLN A 44 -9.32 11.86 -19.02
N ALA A 45 -9.68 11.89 -20.31
CA ALA A 45 -9.48 13.07 -21.15
C ALA A 45 -10.33 14.26 -20.69
N GLU A 46 -11.55 14.02 -20.20
CA GLU A 46 -12.38 15.07 -19.59
C GLU A 46 -11.78 15.62 -18.28
N ILE A 47 -11.23 14.73 -17.44
CA ILE A 47 -10.52 15.11 -16.21
C ILE A 47 -9.31 15.98 -16.57
N ASP A 48 -8.47 15.54 -17.49
CA ASP A 48 -7.26 16.26 -17.90
C ASP A 48 -7.62 17.63 -18.54
N ALA A 49 -8.70 17.71 -19.32
CA ALA A 49 -9.15 18.97 -19.91
C ALA A 49 -9.71 19.96 -18.86
N SER A 50 -10.28 19.45 -17.76
CA SER A 50 -10.91 20.28 -16.73
C SER A 50 -9.97 20.68 -15.60
N LEU A 51 -9.02 19.81 -15.25
CA LEU A 51 -8.10 19.98 -14.13
C LEU A 51 -6.63 20.17 -14.56
N GLY A 52 -6.29 19.96 -15.82
CA GLY A 52 -4.90 20.02 -16.30
C GLY A 52 -4.08 18.80 -15.89
N SER A 53 -2.77 18.87 -16.16
CA SER A 53 -1.79 17.87 -15.73
C SER A 53 -1.29 18.19 -14.33
N PRO A 54 -0.91 17.19 -13.51
CA PRO A 54 -0.18 17.43 -12.26
C PRO A 54 1.07 18.29 -12.42
N GLU A 55 1.71 18.27 -13.60
CA GLU A 55 2.88 19.10 -13.92
C GLU A 55 2.56 20.60 -14.06
N ASP A 56 1.28 20.96 -14.19
CA ASP A 56 0.84 22.36 -14.31
C ASP A 56 0.78 23.06 -12.93
N TYR A 57 0.92 22.31 -11.84
CA TYR A 57 0.84 22.82 -10.46
C TYR A 57 2.24 22.98 -9.85
N ALA A 58 2.41 24.01 -9.03
CA ALA A 58 3.66 24.26 -8.32
C ALA A 58 3.88 23.23 -7.20
N ASP A 59 5.13 22.85 -6.94
CA ASP A 59 5.47 21.86 -5.91
C ASP A 59 4.98 22.27 -4.51
N GLU A 60 4.88 23.58 -4.23
CA GLU A 60 4.37 24.11 -2.96
C GLU A 60 2.87 23.86 -2.75
N GLU A 61 2.12 23.55 -3.82
CA GLU A 61 0.70 23.23 -3.79
C GLU A 61 0.44 21.73 -3.57
N LEU A 62 1.48 20.89 -3.70
CA LEU A 62 1.38 19.43 -3.56
C LEU A 62 1.52 18.99 -2.09
N ILE A 63 0.56 18.19 -1.62
CA ILE A 63 0.61 17.58 -0.29
C ILE A 63 1.20 16.17 -0.41
N ASN A 64 2.28 15.90 0.33
CA ASN A 64 2.90 14.59 0.34
C ASN A 64 2.06 13.56 1.13
N LEU A 65 1.21 12.82 0.41
CA LEU A 65 0.39 11.76 0.99
C LEU A 65 1.20 10.52 1.42
N THR A 66 2.49 10.40 1.08
CA THR A 66 3.32 9.27 1.57
C THR A 66 3.63 9.40 3.06
N ASP A 67 3.55 10.60 3.62
CA ASP A 67 3.69 10.82 5.06
C ASP A 67 2.52 10.21 5.83
N TRP A 68 1.33 10.17 5.24
CA TRP A 68 0.19 9.43 5.82
C TRP A 68 0.44 7.93 5.92
N VAL A 69 1.16 7.34 4.95
CA VAL A 69 1.52 5.91 4.99
C VAL A 69 2.62 5.65 6.02
N ARG A 70 3.56 6.59 6.21
CA ARG A 70 4.62 6.49 7.22
C ARG A 70 4.13 6.70 8.66
N HIS A 71 3.14 7.57 8.85
CA HIS A 71 2.69 8.01 10.18
C HIS A 71 1.28 7.51 10.57
N GLY A 72 0.58 6.84 9.65
CA GLY A 72 -0.53 5.90 9.89
C GLY A 72 -1.42 6.16 11.10
N GLY A 73 -1.97 7.37 11.24
CA GLY A 73 -2.94 7.72 12.29
C GLY A 73 -2.44 8.69 13.37
N SER A 74 -1.15 9.05 13.41
CA SER A 74 -0.66 10.16 14.24
C SER A 74 -0.49 11.42 13.39
N ILE A 75 -1.59 12.11 13.13
CA ILE A 75 -1.53 13.54 12.80
C ILE A 75 -1.37 14.24 14.16
N GLN A 76 -0.19 14.78 14.44
CA GLN A 76 0.02 15.76 15.52
C GLN A 76 -0.18 17.17 14.97
#